data_AF-A0A967JV17-F1
#
_entry.id   AF-A0A967JV17-F1
#
_cell.length_a   1.000
_cell.length_b   1.000
_cell.length_c   1.000
_cell.angle_alpha   90.00
_cell.angle_beta   90.00
_cell.angle_gamma   90.00
#
_symmetry.space_group_name_H-M   'P 1'
#
loop_
_entity.id
_entity.type
_entity.pdbx_description
1 polymer ?
#
loop_
_entity_poly.entity_id
_entity_poly.type
_entity_poly.pdbx_seq_one_letter_code
_entity_poly.pdbx_strand_id
1 'polypeptide(L)' 'ERQLTFEGRRAGEGYFSADGSALIFQSEREPGNPFYQMYLMDLETGDVRRVSPGHGKTTCGW' A
#
# COMPACT_ATOMS: atom_id res chain seq x y z
N GLU A 1 11.54 -9.45 -13.37
CA GLU A 1 10.30 -8.77 -12.94
C GLU A 1 9.76 -9.51 -11.72
N ARG A 2 9.57 -8.85 -10.57
CA ARG A 2 9.05 -9.47 -9.34
C ARG A 2 7.78 -8.74 -8.92
N GLN A 3 6.65 -9.43 -8.90
CA GLN A 3 5.41 -8.92 -8.33
C GLN A 3 5.56 -8.84 -6.81
N LEU A 4 5.28 -7.67 -6.23
CA LEU A 4 5.46 -7.40 -4.80
C LEU A 4 4.14 -7.41 -4.02
N THR A 5 3.00 -7.12 -4.68
CA THR A 5 1.68 -7.14 -4.05
C THR A 5 0.85 -8.33 -4.53
N PHE A 6 0.34 -9.12 -3.58
CA PHE A 6 -0.47 -10.31 -3.85
C PHE A 6 -1.91 -10.17 -3.36
N GLU A 7 -2.23 -9.04 -2.70
CA GLU A 7 -3.52 -8.79 -2.04
C GLU A 7 -4.19 -7.51 -2.53
N GLY A 8 -5.53 -7.56 -2.58
CA GLY A 8 -6.40 -6.46 -2.95
C GLY A 8 -6.96 -6.57 -4.38
N ARG A 9 -8.14 -5.98 -4.60
CA ARG A 9 -8.79 -5.99 -5.92
C ARG A 9 -8.06 -5.14 -6.95
N ARG A 10 -7.39 -4.08 -6.48
CA ARG A 10 -6.62 -3.12 -7.28
C ARG A 10 -5.45 -2.60 -6.46
N ALA A 11 -4.32 -2.36 -7.12
CA ALA A 11 -3.20 -1.60 -6.59
C ALA A 11 -3.07 -0.30 -7.41
N GLY A 12 -2.97 0.83 -6.72
CA GLY A 12 -2.76 2.15 -7.32
C GLY A 12 -1.27 2.50 -7.44
N GLU A 13 -0.95 3.79 -7.35
CA GLU A 13 0.44 4.28 -7.35
C GLU A 13 1.24 3.75 -6.15
N GLY A 14 2.54 3.56 -6.35
CA GLY A 14 3.47 3.21 -5.29
C GLY A 14 4.86 3.81 -5.51
N TYR A 15 5.51 4.19 -4.42
CA TYR A 15 6.80 4.88 -4.40
C TYR A 15 7.77 4.16 -3.47
N PHE A 16 9.01 3.98 -3.94
CA PHE A 16 10.10 3.48 -3.11
C PHE A 16 10.63 4.59 -2.19
N SER A 17 11.04 4.22 -0.99
CA SER A 17 11.84 5.11 -0.13
C SER A 17 13.19 5.42 -0.79
N ALA A 18 13.80 6.54 -0.41
CA ALA A 18 15.06 6.99 -1.01
C ALA A 18 16.22 6.01 -0.80
N ASP A 19 16.19 5.25 0.29
CA ASP A 19 17.14 4.18 0.63
C ASP A 19 16.72 2.81 0.05
N GLY A 20 15.55 2.71 -0.58
CA GLY A 20 15.03 1.47 -1.17
C GLY A 20 14.59 0.40 -0.17
N SER A 21 14.50 0.72 1.12
CA SER A 21 14.09 -0.22 2.18
C SER A 21 12.58 -0.42 2.27
N ALA A 22 11.78 0.52 1.73
CA ALA A 22 10.33 0.48 1.82
C ALA A 22 9.63 0.86 0.52
N LEU A 23 8.39 0.41 0.39
CA LEU A 23 7.46 0.75 -0.68
C LEU A 23 6.16 1.25 -0.04
N ILE A 24 5.78 2.51 -0.29
CA ILE A 24 4.40 2.93 -0.03
C ILE A 24 3.55 2.63 -1.26
N PHE A 25 2.32 2.13 -1.09
CA PHE A 25 1.42 1.89 -2.21
C PHE A 25 -0.05 1.98 -1.78
N GLN A 26 -0.93 2.17 -2.76
CA GLN A 26 -2.37 2.18 -2.58
C GLN A 26 -2.99 0.81 -2.88
N SER A 27 -3.94 0.36 -2.06
CA SER A 27 -4.69 -0.87 -2.34
C SER A 27 -6.11 -0.87 -1.77
N GLU A 28 -7.03 -1.48 -2.51
CA GLU A 28 -8.38 -1.84 -2.05
C GLU A 28 -8.37 -3.28 -1.52
N ARG A 29 -8.17 -3.47 -0.21
CA ARG A 29 -8.03 -4.81 0.40
C ARG A 29 -8.79 -5.03 1.72
N GLU A 30 -9.45 -4.00 2.25
CA GLU A 30 -10.10 -4.05 3.56
C GLU A 30 -11.59 -4.39 3.43
N PRO A 31 -12.10 -5.41 4.14
CA PRO A 31 -13.53 -5.70 4.18
C PRO A 31 -14.33 -4.50 4.72
N GLY A 32 -15.33 -4.04 3.97
CA GLY A 32 -16.19 -2.91 4.37
C GLY A 32 -15.65 -1.52 3.98
N ASN A 33 -14.47 -1.42 3.38
CA ASN A 33 -13.98 -0.17 2.80
C ASN A 33 -13.82 -0.30 1.27
N PRO A 34 -14.68 0.38 0.48
CA PRO A 34 -14.63 0.32 -0.98
C PRO A 34 -13.59 1.28 -1.60
N PHE A 35 -12.76 1.94 -0.80
CA PHE A 35 -11.81 2.95 -1.26
C PHE A 35 -10.36 2.51 -1.08
N TYR A 36 -9.47 3.04 -1.93
CA TYR A 36 -8.03 2.89 -1.72
C TYR A 36 -7.63 3.34 -0.34
N GLN A 37 -6.75 2.56 0.28
CA GLN A 37 -6.01 2.88 1.49
C GLN A 37 -4.52 2.84 1.19
N MET A 38 -3.74 3.56 1.99
CA MET A 38 -2.27 3.58 1.89
C MET A 38 -1.64 2.55 2.81
N TYR A 39 -0.66 1.83 2.27
CA TYR A 39 0.11 0.79 2.94
C TYR A 39 1.60 1.04 2.77
N LEU A 40 2.37 0.77 3.81
CA LEU A 40 3.82 0.73 3.76
C LEU A 40 4.26 -0.73 3.83
N MET A 41 5.05 -1.16 2.85
CA MET A 41 5.72 -2.45 2.80
C MET A 41 7.19 -2.25 3.14
N ASP A 42 7.68 -3.03 4.07
CA ASP A 42 9.11 -3.24 4.28
C ASP A 42 9.62 -4.25 3.23
N LEU A 43 10.63 -3.88 2.45
CA LEU A 43 11.10 -4.69 1.32
C LEU A 43 12.12 -5.77 1.73
N GLU A 44 12.67 -5.69 2.94
CA GLU A 44 13.55 -6.72 3.48
C GLU A 44 12.73 -7.90 4.03
N THR A 45 11.67 -7.60 4.77
CA THR A 45 10.82 -8.59 5.45
C THR A 45 9.59 -8.97 4.64
N GLY A 46 9.08 -8.08 3.80
CA GLY A 46 7.79 -8.22 3.12
C GLY A 46 6.59 -7.80 3.99
N ASP A 47 6.82 -7.30 5.20
CA ASP A 47 5.75 -6.91 6.12
C ASP A 47 5.00 -5.68 5.59
N VAL A 48 3.67 -5.76 5.61
CA VAL A 48 2.79 -4.68 5.13
C VAL A 48 1.96 -4.15 6.28
N ARG A 49 1.99 -2.83 6.47
CA ARG A 49 1.14 -2.13 7.45
C ARG A 49 0.33 -1.03 6.80
N ARG A 50 -0.92 -0.86 7.23
CA ARG A 50 -1.76 0.28 6.84
C ARG A 50 -1.30 1.53 7.57
N VAL A 51 -1.09 2.63 6.83
CA VAL A 51 -0.74 3.94 7.40
C VAL A 51 -1.89 4.94 7.36
N SER A 52 -2.97 4.57 6.68
CA SER A 52 -4.22 5.34 6.60
C SER A 52 -5.23 4.92 7.71
N PRO A 53 -6.20 5.78 8.04
CA PRO A 53 -7.19 5.50 9.10
C PRO A 53 -8.05 4.25 8.88
N GLY A 54 -8.15 3.75 7.64
CA GLY A 54 -8.98 2.59 7.30
C GLY A 54 -10.41 2.95 6.91
N HIS A 55 -10.78 4.23 6.93
CA HIS A 55 -12.09 4.72 6.51
C HIS A 55 -11.95 5.96 5.61
N GLY A 56 -12.99 6.21 4.80
CA GLY A 56 -12.99 7.34 3.86
C GLY A 56 -12.05 7.16 2.68
N LYS A 57 -11.97 8.18 1.82
CA LYS A 57 -11.11 8.20 0.64
C LYS A 57 -9.72 8.70 1.04
N THR A 58 -8.67 7.95 0.71
CA THR A 58 -7.30 8.49 0.73
C THR A 58 -6.83 8.74 -0.69
N THR A 59 -6.27 9.93 -0.93
CA THR A 59 -5.59 10.28 -2.18
C THR A 59 -4.08 10.10 -2.03
N CYS A 60 -3.34 10.25 -3.13
CA CYS A 60 -1.89 10.10 -3.19
C CYS A 60 -1.19 10.86 -2.07
N GLY A 61 -0.28 10.18 -1.38
CA GLY A 61 0.39 10.67 -0.18
C GLY A 61 1.80 10.14 -0.14
N TRP A 62 2.64 10.66 -1.02
CA TRP A 62 4.10 10.58 -0.89
C TRP A 62 4.71 11.87 -1.43
#